data_AF-A0A1Q5U174-F1
#
_entry.id   AF-A0A1Q5U174-F1
#
_cell.length_a   1.000
_cell.length_b   1.000
_cell.length_c   1.000
_cell.angle_alpha   90.00
_cell.angle_beta   90.00
_cell.angle_gamma   90.00
#
_symmetry.space_group_name_H-M   'P 1'
#
loop_
_entity.id
_entity.type
_entity.pdbx_description
1 polymer ?
#
loop_
_entity_poly.entity_id
_entity_poly.type
_entity_poly.pdbx_seq_one_letter_code
_entity_poly.pdbx_strand_id
1 'polypeptide(L)'
;MLNPQIMTARNGQGKLLSKLSGKPLKSITRRTNRSEVLDLICQRNGYEFRLIRRWFAEGKRFCLWLTNLSMGEFTASDIMDIYRCRWQIELLFKELKSHTNWHGFTTRKETIATGLI
;
A
#
# COMPACT_ATOMS: atom_id res chain seq x y z
N MET A 1 14.54 3.35 -9.08
CA MET A 1 13.07 3.59 -8.96
C MET A 1 12.28 2.45 -9.62
N LEU A 2 11.09 2.11 -9.08
CA LEU A 2 10.20 1.05 -9.59
C LEU A 2 9.57 1.46 -10.94
N ASN A 3 9.78 0.66 -12.00
CA ASN A 3 9.14 0.84 -13.31
C ASN A 3 8.94 -0.51 -14.02
N PRO A 4 8.07 -1.39 -13.51
CA PRO A 4 7.78 -2.67 -14.13
C PRO A 4 6.98 -2.51 -15.42
N GLN A 5 6.94 -3.58 -16.21
CA GLN A 5 6.03 -3.72 -17.34
C GLN A 5 4.66 -4.17 -16.85
N ILE A 6 3.59 -3.60 -17.39
CA ILE A 6 2.22 -3.96 -17.04
C ILE A 6 1.80 -5.13 -17.91
N MET A 7 1.44 -6.25 -17.30
CA MET A 7 0.89 -7.43 -17.99
C MET A 7 -0.62 -7.27 -18.15
N THR A 8 -1.31 -6.99 -17.04
CA THR A 8 -2.77 -6.79 -16.99
C THR A 8 -3.10 -5.55 -16.19
N ALA A 9 -4.12 -4.81 -16.62
CA ALA A 9 -4.60 -3.63 -15.92
C ALA A 9 -6.13 -3.64 -15.82
N ARG A 10 -6.66 -3.47 -14.62
CA ARG A 10 -8.10 -3.27 -14.36
C ARG A 10 -8.32 -1.95 -13.63
N ASN A 11 -9.48 -1.33 -13.82
CA ASN A 11 -9.87 -0.16 -13.01
C ASN A 11 -10.52 -0.60 -11.68
N GLY A 12 -10.91 0.36 -10.83
CA GLY A 12 -11.59 0.09 -9.56
C GLY A 12 -12.92 -0.67 -9.66
N GLN A 13 -13.54 -0.72 -10.85
CA GLN A 13 -14.75 -1.50 -11.12
C GLN A 13 -14.43 -2.88 -11.72
N GLY A 14 -13.16 -3.29 -11.77
CA GLY A 14 -12.72 -4.56 -12.36
C GLY A 14 -12.67 -4.58 -13.89
N LYS A 15 -13.03 -3.48 -14.57
CA LYS A 15 -12.99 -3.39 -16.04
C LYS A 15 -11.57 -3.46 -16.54
N LEU A 16 -11.31 -4.37 -17.48
CA LEU A 16 -10.02 -4.53 -18.15
C LEU A 16 -9.68 -3.30 -19.01
N LEU A 17 -8.43 -2.85 -18.91
CA LEU A 17 -7.87 -1.72 -19.64
C LEU A 17 -6.74 -2.20 -20.57
N SER A 18 -7.11 -2.85 -21.68
CA SER A 18 -6.16 -3.46 -22.63
C SER A 18 -5.09 -2.50 -23.15
N LYS A 19 -5.43 -1.22 -23.34
CA LYS A 19 -4.50 -0.16 -23.80
C LYS A 19 -3.30 0.11 -22.88
N LEU A 20 -3.32 -0.43 -21.66
CA LEU A 20 -2.24 -0.30 -20.67
C LEU A 20 -1.33 -1.52 -20.62
N SER A 21 -1.76 -2.67 -21.17
CA SER A 21 -0.93 -3.87 -21.26
C SER A 21 0.31 -3.61 -22.12
N GLY A 22 1.44 -4.19 -21.74
CA GLY A 22 2.76 -4.02 -22.35
C GLY A 22 3.45 -2.70 -22.03
N LYS A 23 2.77 -1.70 -21.45
CA LYS A 23 3.36 -0.40 -21.17
C LYS A 23 4.15 -0.39 -19.84
N PRO A 24 5.20 0.43 -19.73
CA PRO A 24 5.89 0.63 -18.46
C PRO A 24 5.02 1.44 -17.49
N LEU A 25 5.07 1.11 -16.20
CA LEU A 25 4.27 1.77 -15.16
C LEU A 25 4.38 3.30 -15.20
N LYS A 26 5.58 3.83 -15.41
CA LYS A 26 5.84 5.28 -15.46
C LYS A 26 5.18 6.01 -16.64
N SER A 27 4.79 5.29 -17.70
CA SER A 27 4.05 5.90 -18.82
C SER A 27 2.62 6.29 -18.45
N ILE A 28 2.08 5.71 -17.37
CA ILE A 28 0.73 6.01 -16.91
C ILE A 28 0.79 7.21 -15.97
N THR A 29 0.39 8.37 -16.47
CA THR A 29 0.26 9.61 -15.70
C THR A 29 -1.21 9.94 -15.50
N ARG A 30 -1.51 10.95 -14.67
CA ARG A 30 -2.87 11.46 -14.50
C ARG A 30 -3.45 12.04 -15.80
N ARG A 31 -2.60 12.52 -16.71
CA ARG A 31 -3.02 13.03 -18.03
C ARG A 31 -3.42 11.90 -18.97
N THR A 32 -2.65 10.80 -18.97
CA THR A 32 -2.89 9.67 -19.90
C THR A 32 -3.94 8.69 -19.40
N ASN A 33 -4.18 8.62 -18.07
CA ASN A 33 -5.23 7.80 -17.49
C ASN A 33 -5.83 8.48 -16.25
N ARG A 34 -7.15 8.70 -16.27
CA ARG A 34 -7.92 9.36 -15.20
C ARG A 34 -8.59 8.38 -14.23
N SER A 35 -8.37 7.07 -14.34
CA SER A 35 -8.88 6.11 -13.36
C SER A 35 -8.29 6.43 -11.99
N GLU A 36 -9.14 6.48 -10.97
CA GLU A 36 -8.70 6.74 -9.60
C GLU A 36 -7.93 5.56 -9.05
N VAL A 37 -8.42 4.34 -9.29
CA VAL A 37 -7.79 3.08 -8.89
C VAL A 37 -7.44 2.28 -10.13
N LEU A 38 -6.22 1.76 -10.13
CA LEU A 38 -5.77 0.71 -11.05
C LEU A 38 -5.29 -0.49 -10.23
N ASP A 39 -5.74 -1.66 -10.64
CA ASP A 39 -5.29 -2.96 -10.15
C ASP A 39 -4.48 -3.62 -11.26
N LEU A 40 -3.18 -3.76 -11.03
CA LEU A 40 -2.20 -4.10 -12.05
C LEU A 40 -1.53 -5.42 -11.71
N ILE A 41 -1.38 -6.28 -12.71
CA ILE A 41 -0.38 -7.35 -12.68
C ILE A 41 0.82 -6.84 -13.46
N CYS A 42 1.97 -6.82 -12.81
CA CYS A 42 3.22 -6.24 -13.28
C CYS A 42 4.31 -7.30 -13.31
N GLN A 43 5.22 -7.19 -14.28
CA GLN A 43 6.40 -8.05 -14.37
C GLN A 43 7.67 -7.21 -14.35
N ARG A 44 8.69 -7.69 -13.63
CA ARG A 44 10.05 -7.14 -13.66
C ARG A 44 11.08 -8.18 -13.28
N ASN A 45 12.16 -8.29 -14.04
CA ASN A 45 13.28 -9.20 -13.78
C ASN A 45 12.84 -10.65 -13.55
N GLY A 46 11.85 -11.13 -14.31
CA GLY A 46 11.29 -12.49 -14.17
C GLY A 46 10.25 -12.66 -13.06
N TYR A 47 10.06 -11.68 -12.18
CA TYR A 47 9.04 -11.72 -11.13
C TYR A 47 7.75 -11.07 -11.57
N GLU A 48 6.64 -11.77 -11.36
CA GLU A 48 5.28 -11.23 -11.48
C GLU A 48 4.75 -10.85 -10.09
N PHE A 49 4.09 -9.70 -10.00
CA PHE A 49 3.49 -9.22 -8.77
C PHE A 49 2.28 -8.33 -9.03
N ARG A 50 1.40 -8.25 -8.04
CA ARG A 50 0.24 -7.35 -8.08
C ARG A 50 0.60 -5.99 -7.50
N LEU A 51 0.13 -4.95 -8.16
CA LEU A 51 0.35 -3.56 -7.80
C LEU A 51 -0.96 -2.78 -7.86
N ILE A 52 -1.37 -2.23 -6.72
CA ILE A 52 -2.53 -1.34 -6.63
C ILE A 52 -2.02 0.10 -6.70
N ARG A 53 -2.58 0.89 -7.62
CA ARG A 53 -2.29 2.32 -7.74
C ARG A 53 -3.55 3.14 -7.50
N ARG A 54 -3.53 4.05 -6.52
CA ARG A 54 -4.62 5.01 -6.27
C ARG A 54 -4.18 6.45 -6.41
N TRP A 55 -4.99 7.27 -7.06
CA TRP A 55 -4.87 8.72 -7.04
C TRP A 55 -5.50 9.29 -5.77
N PHE A 56 -4.76 10.14 -5.06
CA PHE A 56 -5.26 10.94 -3.94
C PHE A 56 -5.30 12.41 -4.34
N ALA A 57 -6.52 12.98 -4.38
CA ALA A 57 -6.74 14.34 -4.83
C ALA A 57 -6.16 15.39 -3.88
N GLU A 58 -6.35 15.20 -2.56
CA GLU A 58 -5.86 16.09 -1.50
C GLU A 58 -4.34 16.32 -1.61
N GLY A 59 -3.58 15.24 -1.72
CA GLY A 59 -2.12 15.29 -1.84
C GLY A 59 -1.59 15.40 -3.27
N LYS A 60 -2.47 15.50 -4.28
CA LYS A 60 -2.14 15.48 -5.72
C LYS A 60 -1.08 14.42 -6.08
N ARG A 61 -1.20 13.23 -5.51
CA ARG A 61 -0.18 12.17 -5.61
C ARG A 61 -0.79 10.80 -5.85
N PHE A 62 0.00 9.90 -6.41
CA PHE A 62 -0.33 8.48 -6.46
C PHE A 62 0.22 7.76 -5.23
N CYS A 63 -0.57 6.86 -4.66
CA CYS A 63 -0.08 5.83 -3.75
C CYS A 63 -0.03 4.49 -4.48
N LEU A 64 0.95 3.69 -4.11
CA LEU A 64 1.27 2.41 -4.74
C LEU A 64 1.40 1.38 -3.61
N TRP A 65 0.70 0.27 -3.74
CA TRP A 65 0.81 -0.88 -2.85
C TRP A 65 1.21 -2.11 -3.65
N LEU A 66 2.24 -2.80 -3.18
CA LEU A 66 2.70 -4.06 -3.75
C LEU A 66 2.12 -5.19 -2.91
N THR A 67 1.56 -6.21 -3.54
CA THR A 67 0.99 -7.34 -2.81
C THR A 67 1.12 -8.63 -3.61
N ASN A 68 1.18 -9.75 -2.89
CA ASN A 68 1.04 -11.10 -3.42
C ASN A 68 -0.38 -11.66 -3.23
N LEU A 69 -1.29 -10.90 -2.60
CA LEU A 69 -2.67 -11.33 -2.38
C LEU A 69 -3.44 -11.45 -3.69
N SER A 70 -4.15 -12.57 -3.82
CA SER A 70 -4.84 -12.95 -5.05
C SER A 70 -5.93 -11.94 -5.41
N MET A 71 -6.13 -11.73 -6.71
CA MET A 71 -7.19 -10.83 -7.18
C MET A 71 -8.59 -11.44 -7.05
N GLY A 72 -8.69 -12.78 -7.06
CA GLY A 72 -9.97 -13.48 -6.92
C GLY A 72 -10.56 -13.36 -5.53
N GLU A 73 -9.70 -13.26 -4.50
CA GLU A 73 -10.14 -13.21 -3.10
C GLU A 73 -10.11 -11.79 -2.53
N PHE A 74 -9.16 -10.96 -2.95
CA PHE A 74 -8.98 -9.62 -2.42
C PHE A 74 -9.12 -8.58 -3.53
N THR A 75 -10.07 -7.68 -3.40
CA THR A 75 -10.24 -6.53 -4.28
C THR A 75 -9.17 -5.46 -4.01
N ALA A 76 -9.00 -4.50 -4.91
CA ALA A 76 -8.14 -3.36 -4.66
C ALA A 76 -8.55 -2.57 -3.39
N SER A 77 -9.84 -2.55 -3.05
CA SER A 77 -10.32 -1.90 -1.82
C SER A 77 -9.83 -2.63 -0.57
N ASP A 78 -9.96 -3.96 -0.54
CA ASP A 78 -9.52 -4.77 0.59
C ASP A 78 -8.03 -4.58 0.86
N ILE A 79 -7.21 -4.53 -0.19
CA ILE A 79 -5.78 -4.23 -0.07
C ILE A 79 -5.57 -2.85 0.57
N MET A 80 -6.28 -1.82 0.10
CA MET A 80 -6.15 -0.47 0.68
C MET A 80 -6.58 -0.41 2.14
N ASP A 81 -7.61 -1.16 2.52
CA ASP A 81 -8.12 -1.21 3.88
C ASP A 81 -7.13 -1.95 4.81
N ILE A 82 -6.56 -3.07 4.36
CA ILE A 82 -5.45 -3.76 5.06
C ILE A 82 -4.27 -2.81 5.28
N TYR A 83 -3.88 -2.07 4.24
CA TYR A 83 -2.79 -1.09 4.35
C TYR A 83 -3.15 0.12 5.21
N ARG A 84 -4.43 0.46 5.36
CA ARG A 84 -4.90 1.48 6.32
C ARG A 84 -4.78 0.96 7.75
N CYS A 85 -5.14 -0.30 8.00
CA CYS A 85 -4.97 -0.93 9.31
C CYS A 85 -3.49 -0.97 9.74
N ARG A 86 -2.56 -1.16 8.79
CA ARG A 86 -1.12 -1.05 9.09
C ARG A 86 -0.73 0.33 9.66
N TRP A 87 -1.31 1.42 9.17
CA TRP A 87 -1.10 2.76 9.74
C TRP A 87 -1.70 2.89 11.14
N GLN A 88 -2.83 2.25 11.42
CA GLN A 88 -3.41 2.24 12.77
C GLN A 88 -2.45 1.62 13.78
N ILE A 89 -1.72 0.57 13.41
CA ILE A 89 -0.68 -0.02 14.26
C ILE A 89 0.44 1.01 14.56
N GLU A 90 0.91 1.76 13.57
CA GLU A 90 1.92 2.80 13.79
C GLU A 90 1.41 3.93 14.70
N LEU A 91 0.14 4.33 14.54
CA LEU A 91 -0.50 5.33 15.37
C LEU A 91 -0.67 4.84 16.80
N LEU A 92 -1.13 3.59 16.99
CA LEU A 92 -1.21 2.95 18.30
C LEU A 92 0.15 2.94 18.99
N PHE A 93 1.22 2.53 18.30
CA PHE A 93 2.56 2.57 18.90
C PHE A 93 3.07 3.98 19.18
N LYS A 94 2.70 4.98 18.36
CA LYS A 94 3.04 6.39 18.63
C LYS A 94 2.31 6.90 19.87
N GLU A 95 1.01 6.64 19.97
CA GLU A 95 0.19 7.02 21.12
C GLU A 95 0.63 6.32 22.39
N LEU A 96 0.90 5.01 22.33
CA LEU A 96 1.45 4.27 23.45
C LEU A 96 2.74 4.94 23.92
N LYS A 97 3.72 5.19 23.04
CA LYS A 97 4.98 5.85 23.42
C LYS A 97 4.80 7.27 23.95
N SER A 98 3.84 8.05 23.43
CA SER A 98 3.62 9.43 23.88
C SER A 98 2.85 9.53 25.19
N HIS A 99 1.79 8.71 25.38
CA HIS A 99 0.91 8.79 26.54
C HIS A 99 1.44 8.04 27.76
N THR A 100 2.15 6.93 27.56
CA THR A 100 2.65 6.12 28.67
C THR A 100 4.00 6.58 29.19
N ASN A 101 4.62 7.60 28.56
CA ASN A 101 5.96 8.08 28.88
C ASN A 101 6.90 6.90 29.20
N TRP A 102 7.04 5.93 28.29
CA TRP A 102 7.88 4.74 28.53
C TRP A 102 9.35 5.08 28.86
N HIS A 103 9.77 6.34 28.65
CA HIS A 103 11.06 6.88 29.10
C HIS A 103 11.04 7.50 30.51
N GLY A 104 9.86 7.69 31.10
CA GLY A 104 9.63 8.26 32.43
C GLY A 104 9.55 7.23 33.57
N PHE A 105 9.57 5.93 33.27
CA PHE A 105 9.73 4.91 34.29
C PHE A 105 11.18 4.88 34.76
N THR A 106 11.48 5.65 35.81
CA THR A 106 12.74 5.58 36.55
C THR A 106 12.75 4.29 37.41
N THR A 107 12.84 3.13 36.77
CA THR A 107 13.14 1.87 37.45
C THR A 107 14.33 1.19 36.79
N ARG A 108 15.29 0.74 37.60
CA ARG A 108 16.44 -0.06 37.15
C ARG A 108 16.14 -1.56 37.15
N LYS A 109 14.94 -1.97 37.59
CA LYS A 109 14.52 -3.39 37.63
C LYS A 109 13.81 -3.75 36.33
N GLU A 110 14.50 -4.52 35.50
CA GLU A 110 14.04 -4.99 34.20
C GLU A 110 12.70 -5.73 34.29
N THR A 111 12.52 -6.59 35.30
CA THR A 111 11.27 -7.35 35.51
C THR A 111 10.02 -6.49 35.70
N ILE A 112 10.15 -5.31 36.30
CA ILE A 112 9.03 -4.37 36.46
C ILE A 112 8.75 -3.64 35.14
N ALA A 113 9.80 -3.27 34.39
CA ALA A 113 9.66 -2.63 33.10
C ALA A 113 9.03 -3.55 32.04
N THR A 114 9.39 -4.84 32.03
CA THR A 114 8.84 -5.80 31.06
C THR A 114 7.42 -6.24 31.38
N GLY A 115 7.01 -6.28 32.65
CA GLY A 115 5.65 -6.68 33.05
C GLY A 115 4.57 -5.61 32.84
N LEU A 116 4.96 -4.38 32.49
CA LEU A 116 4.08 -3.25 32.19
C LEU A 116 3.85 -3.05 30.67
N ILE A 117 4.46 -3.91 29.85
CA ILE A 117 4.30 -4.01 28.39
C ILE A 117 3.45 -5.23 28.08
#